data_AF-A0A2S4UZM7-F1
#
_entry.id   AF-A0A2S4UZM7-F1
#
_cell.length_a   1.000
_cell.length_b   1.000
_cell.length_c   1.000
_cell.angle_alpha   90.00
_cell.angle_beta   90.00
_cell.angle_gamma   90.00
#
_symmetry.space_group_name_H-M   'P 1'
#
loop_
_entity.id
_entity.type
_entity.pdbx_description
1 polymer ?
#
loop_
_entity_poly.entity_id
_entity_poly.type
_entity_poly.pdbx_seq_one_letter_code
_entity_poly.pdbx_strand_id
1 'polypeptide(L)'
;MDVFKAFGEKDKQIITLYSLEAKILELGTELQKSHHITQEFKQNWASFSVQEYTDTLNKIMNHSTQSTKCAKKGIIEMEISVDERNQIKLQVEKMIQLLQELDLNPNSYNEYNAGWLDIPDATLLYISICQLIDFTERNIFRGIVEEVEAETIHGGLGWSRAQRQAILSSSKLVEYMGFANTLVNLILDEEDKIYLEKNKAYLKSKTQDYAREINQEIIQLKKFYEVVGVDQTLFSKDVNTFLDIVTSQIDTCIRILEKRFGIELLDMRGLTADHI
;
A
#
# COMPACT_ATOMS: atom_id res chain seq x y z
N MET A 1 28.30 18.73 7.18
CA MET A 1 26.98 19.27 7.56
C MET A 1 26.00 18.43 6.76
N ASP A 2 25.58 17.32 7.35
CA ASP A 2 24.94 16.21 6.64
C ASP A 2 23.43 16.45 6.63
N VAL A 3 22.97 17.31 5.72
CA VAL A 3 21.56 17.71 5.58
C VAL A 3 20.69 16.56 5.05
N PHE A 4 21.28 15.45 4.61
CA PHE A 4 20.57 14.28 4.08
C PHE A 4 21.10 12.96 4.65
N LYS A 5 20.94 12.75 5.97
CA LYS A 5 20.96 11.37 6.46
C LYS A 5 19.74 10.66 5.88
N ALA A 6 19.98 9.67 5.02
CA ALA A 6 18.92 8.77 4.59
C ALA A 6 18.25 8.17 5.84
N PHE A 7 16.93 8.25 5.91
CA PHE A 7 16.16 7.61 6.97
C PHE A 7 16.51 6.13 7.03
N GLY A 8 16.82 5.64 8.23
CA GLY A 8 17.01 4.21 8.46
C GLY A 8 15.71 3.45 8.26
N GLU A 9 15.79 2.13 8.18
CA GLU A 9 14.60 1.26 8.00
C GLU A 9 13.54 1.52 9.08
N LYS A 10 13.99 1.66 10.33
CA LYS A 10 13.13 1.94 11.48
C LYS A 10 12.45 3.31 11.40
N ASP A 11 13.16 4.33 10.94
CA ASP A 11 12.59 5.67 10.77
C ASP A 11 11.49 5.64 9.69
N LYS A 12 11.72 4.91 8.59
CA LYS A 12 10.73 4.72 7.54
C LYS A 12 9.48 4.01 8.07
N GLN A 13 9.65 2.93 8.85
CA GLN A 13 8.53 2.22 9.47
C GLN A 13 7.67 3.13 10.36
N ILE A 14 8.32 3.95 11.19
CA ILE A 14 7.62 4.91 12.06
C ILE A 14 6.88 5.97 11.24
N ILE A 15 7.52 6.54 10.22
CA ILE A 15 6.90 7.53 9.33
C ILE A 15 5.70 6.92 8.59
N THR A 16 5.83 5.70 8.07
CA THR A 16 4.75 4.97 7.41
C THR A 16 3.57 4.76 8.36
N LEU A 17 3.83 4.32 9.59
CA LEU A 17 2.80 4.09 10.59
C LEU A 17 2.01 5.36 10.92
N TYR A 18 2.69 6.47 11.23
CA TYR A 18 2.01 7.75 11.51
C TYR A 18 1.33 8.35 10.26
N SER A 19 1.87 8.11 9.06
CA SER A 19 1.20 8.51 7.82
C SER A 19 -0.10 7.73 7.60
N LEU A 20 -0.14 6.44 7.94
CA LEU A 20 -1.35 5.63 7.84
C LEU A 20 -2.39 6.06 8.86
N GLU A 21 -1.98 6.33 10.11
CA GLU A 21 -2.84 6.87 11.15
C GLU A 21 -3.56 8.13 10.68
N ALA A 22 -2.80 9.13 10.20
CA ALA A 22 -3.34 10.39 9.74
C ALA A 22 -4.36 10.21 8.59
N LYS A 23 -4.02 9.39 7.58
CA LYS A 23 -4.91 9.09 6.45
C LYS A 23 -6.20 8.41 6.90
N ILE A 24 -6.10 7.40 7.76
CA ILE A 24 -7.27 6.65 8.25
C ILE A 24 -8.19 7.59 9.05
N LEU A 25 -7.63 8.40 9.95
CA LEU A 25 -8.40 9.36 10.75
C LEU A 25 -9.10 10.41 9.87
N GLU A 26 -8.39 10.99 8.91
CA GLU A 26 -8.93 11.97 7.97
C GLU A 26 -10.10 11.37 7.17
N LEU A 27 -9.85 10.27 6.47
CA LEU A 27 -10.83 9.64 5.59
C LEU A 27 -12.05 9.09 6.35
N GLY A 28 -11.82 8.45 7.50
CA GLY A 28 -12.91 7.96 8.34
C GLY A 28 -13.78 9.09 8.90
N THR A 29 -13.17 10.21 9.29
CA THR A 29 -13.91 11.39 9.75
C THR A 29 -14.75 12.01 8.63
N GLU A 30 -14.22 12.10 7.41
CA GLU A 30 -14.98 12.60 6.26
C GLU A 30 -16.13 11.65 5.89
N LEU A 31 -15.89 10.34 5.87
CA LEU A 31 -16.92 9.33 5.62
C LEU A 31 -18.04 9.37 6.65
N GLN A 32 -17.74 9.69 7.91
CA GLN A 32 -18.76 9.88 8.95
C GLN A 32 -19.77 10.99 8.64
N LYS A 33 -19.39 11.98 7.84
CA LYS A 33 -20.27 13.07 7.40
C LYS A 33 -21.15 12.68 6.20
N SER A 34 -20.86 11.54 5.55
CA SER A 34 -21.65 11.04 4.42
C SER A 34 -22.99 10.44 4.85
N HIS A 35 -24.00 10.56 3.98
CA HIS A 35 -25.32 9.94 4.19
C HIS A 35 -25.35 8.45 3.81
N HIS A 36 -24.28 7.93 3.20
CA HIS A 36 -24.23 6.58 2.63
C HIS A 36 -23.58 5.53 3.55
N ILE A 37 -23.21 5.89 4.78
CA ILE A 37 -22.60 4.94 5.74
C ILE A 37 -23.64 4.32 6.68
N THR A 38 -23.46 3.03 6.98
CA THR A 38 -24.36 2.28 7.86
C THR A 38 -24.20 2.70 9.32
N GLN A 39 -25.21 2.38 10.15
CA GLN A 39 -25.10 2.59 11.59
C GLN A 39 -24.04 1.69 12.22
N GLU A 40 -23.88 0.48 11.70
CA GLU A 40 -22.86 -0.49 12.14
C GLU A 40 -21.45 0.07 11.92
N PHE A 41 -21.19 0.65 10.73
CA PHE A 41 -19.93 1.36 10.46
C PHE A 41 -19.66 2.47 11.47
N LYS A 42 -20.66 3.29 11.81
CA LYS A 42 -20.49 4.36 12.81
C LYS A 42 -20.11 3.81 14.19
N GLN A 43 -20.71 2.70 14.59
CA GLN A 43 -20.45 2.06 15.88
C GLN A 43 -19.05 1.42 15.91
N ASN A 44 -18.71 0.68 14.86
CA ASN A 44 -17.39 0.05 14.73
C ASN A 44 -16.29 1.10 14.66
N TRP A 45 -16.48 2.15 13.87
CA TRP A 45 -15.54 3.27 13.79
C TRP A 45 -15.36 3.98 15.13
N ALA A 46 -16.46 4.30 15.83
CA ALA A 46 -16.39 4.91 17.16
C ALA A 46 -15.69 4.03 18.20
N SER A 47 -15.69 2.72 18.01
CA SER A 47 -15.00 1.76 18.87
C SER A 47 -13.53 1.55 18.50
N PHE A 48 -13.12 1.93 17.29
CA PHE A 48 -11.78 1.75 16.75
C PHE A 48 -10.91 2.96 17.07
N SER A 49 -9.92 2.77 17.95
CA SER A 49 -8.97 3.83 18.30
C SER A 49 -7.70 3.70 17.47
N VAL A 50 -7.68 4.34 16.30
CA VAL A 50 -6.54 4.33 15.36
C VAL A 50 -5.27 4.81 16.05
N GLN A 51 -5.38 5.87 16.86
CA GLN A 51 -4.26 6.49 17.57
C GLN A 51 -3.71 5.55 18.65
N GLU A 52 -4.55 5.00 19.53
CA GLU A 52 -4.09 4.07 20.57
C GLU A 52 -3.46 2.82 19.95
N TYR A 53 -4.01 2.35 18.83
CA TYR A 53 -3.44 1.21 18.12
C TYR A 53 -2.06 1.55 17.54
N THR A 54 -1.93 2.70 16.90
CA THR A 54 -0.67 3.21 16.36
C THR A 54 0.39 3.39 17.45
N ASP A 55 0.03 3.99 18.58
CA ASP A 55 0.92 4.15 19.72
C ASP A 55 1.37 2.80 20.28
N THR A 56 0.47 1.80 20.31
CA THR A 56 0.78 0.43 20.72
C THR A 56 1.78 -0.23 19.76
N LEU A 57 1.56 -0.13 18.46
CA LEU A 57 2.49 -0.66 17.46
C LEU A 57 3.86 0.02 17.56
N ASN A 58 3.89 1.35 17.69
CA ASN A 58 5.13 2.11 17.85
C ASN A 58 5.87 1.73 19.14
N LYS A 59 5.14 1.55 20.25
CA LYS A 59 5.68 1.05 21.51
C LYS A 59 6.34 -0.31 21.30
N ILE A 60 5.66 -1.28 20.70
CA ILE A 60 6.20 -2.63 20.46
C ILE A 60 7.46 -2.57 19.59
N MET A 61 7.44 -1.81 18.48
CA MET A 61 8.60 -1.60 17.62
C MET A 61 9.79 -0.98 18.37
N ASN A 62 9.53 -0.07 19.31
CA ASN A 62 10.58 0.61 20.09
C ASN A 62 11.07 -0.16 21.31
N HIS A 63 10.23 -0.98 21.94
CA HIS A 63 10.58 -1.80 23.10
C HIS A 63 11.31 -3.10 22.75
N SER A 64 11.45 -3.44 21.46
CA SER A 64 12.25 -4.60 20.99
C SER A 64 13.77 -4.42 21.13
N THR A 65 14.23 -3.96 22.29
CA THR A 65 15.60 -4.16 22.72
C THR A 65 15.78 -5.63 23.12
N GLN A 66 16.46 -6.41 22.26
CA GLN A 66 16.83 -7.84 22.37
C GLN A 66 15.81 -8.86 21.86
N SER A 67 15.93 -9.24 20.59
CA SER A 67 15.59 -10.61 20.15
C SER A 67 16.90 -11.33 19.81
N THR A 68 17.23 -12.28 20.68
CA THR A 68 18.35 -13.20 20.59
C THR A 68 18.32 -14.00 19.29
N LYS A 69 19.52 -14.24 18.72
CA LYS A 69 19.79 -15.16 17.61
C LYS A 69 18.84 -16.38 17.58
N CYS A 70 17.86 -16.38 16.69
CA CYS A 70 17.37 -17.60 16.07
C CYS A 70 17.40 -17.46 14.55
N ALA A 71 18.64 -17.38 14.04
CA ALA A 71 18.94 -17.49 12.63
C ALA A 71 18.69 -18.94 12.17
N LYS A 72 17.43 -19.27 11.86
CA LYS A 72 17.14 -20.39 10.95
C LYS A 72 16.26 -20.01 9.75
N LYS A 73 15.57 -18.86 9.73
CA LYS A 73 14.79 -18.42 8.55
C LYS A 73 14.67 -16.90 8.34
N GLY A 74 15.44 -16.06 9.04
CA GLY A 74 15.30 -14.60 8.93
C GLY A 74 13.99 -14.06 9.52
N ILE A 75 13.40 -14.80 10.48
CA ILE A 75 12.17 -14.43 11.16
C ILE A 75 12.56 -13.74 12.47
N ILE A 76 12.22 -12.46 12.62
CA ILE A 76 12.29 -11.76 13.89
C ILE A 76 10.94 -12.02 14.58
N GLU A 77 10.91 -12.93 15.55
CA GLU A 77 9.78 -13.01 16.47
C GLU A 77 10.02 -11.97 17.57
N MET A 78 9.13 -10.97 17.64
CA MET A 78 9.12 -10.00 18.72
C MET A 78 8.40 -10.62 19.92
N GLU A 79 9.02 -10.59 21.10
CA GLU A 79 8.34 -10.96 22.34
C GLU A 79 7.29 -9.87 22.65
N ILE A 80 6.02 -10.21 22.46
CA ILE A 80 4.87 -9.37 22.81
C ILE A 80 4.21 -9.89 24.09
N SER A 81 3.81 -8.99 25.00
CA SER A 81 3.06 -9.40 26.18
C SER A 81 1.66 -9.91 25.82
N VAL A 82 1.03 -10.66 26.74
CA VAL A 82 -0.35 -11.17 26.54
C VAL A 82 -1.33 -10.02 26.35
N ASP A 83 -1.17 -8.93 27.10
CA ASP A 83 -2.04 -7.75 27.00
C ASP A 83 -1.86 -7.04 25.66
N GLU A 84 -0.61 -6.83 25.21
CA GLU A 84 -0.31 -6.24 23.89
C GLU A 84 -0.85 -7.12 22.76
N ARG A 85 -0.72 -8.44 22.86
CA ARG A 85 -1.28 -9.38 21.90
C ARG A 85 -2.80 -9.28 21.84
N ASN A 86 -3.48 -9.26 22.98
CA ASN A 86 -4.94 -9.16 23.04
C ASN A 86 -5.43 -7.82 22.48
N GLN A 87 -4.71 -6.73 22.76
CA GLN A 87 -5.00 -5.43 22.20
C GLN A 87 -4.84 -5.42 20.67
N ILE A 88 -3.75 -5.98 20.14
CA ILE A 88 -3.56 -6.09 18.69
C ILE A 88 -4.69 -6.90 18.07
N LYS A 89 -5.02 -8.08 18.63
CA LYS A 89 -6.11 -8.90 18.12
C LYS A 89 -7.42 -8.14 18.00
N LEU A 90 -7.80 -7.44 19.08
CA LEU A 90 -9.04 -6.66 19.13
C LEU A 90 -9.06 -5.54 18.06
N GLN A 91 -7.94 -4.85 17.85
CA GLN A 91 -7.88 -3.77 16.86
C GLN A 91 -7.86 -4.32 15.42
N VAL A 92 -7.19 -5.45 15.18
CA VAL A 92 -7.23 -6.14 13.88
C VAL A 92 -8.63 -6.64 13.56
N GLU A 93 -9.35 -7.19 14.54
CA GLU A 93 -10.74 -7.61 14.38
C GLU A 93 -11.63 -6.44 13.94
N LYS A 94 -11.53 -5.29 14.64
CA LYS A 94 -12.27 -4.07 14.29
C LYS A 94 -11.94 -3.57 12.89
N MET A 95 -10.66 -3.59 12.51
CA MET A 95 -10.26 -3.23 11.15
C MET A 95 -10.89 -4.16 10.10
N ILE A 96 -10.92 -5.47 10.35
CA ILE A 96 -11.57 -6.44 9.44
C ILE A 96 -13.07 -6.18 9.35
N GLN A 97 -13.74 -5.91 10.48
CA GLN A 97 -15.17 -5.57 10.50
C GLN A 97 -15.46 -4.29 9.71
N LEU A 98 -14.64 -3.23 9.90
CA LEU A 98 -14.74 -2.00 9.12
C LEU A 98 -14.60 -2.26 7.61
N LEU A 99 -13.65 -3.12 7.20
CA LEU A 99 -13.48 -3.48 5.79
C LEU A 99 -14.73 -4.20 5.22
N GLN A 100 -15.44 -4.98 6.02
CA GLN A 100 -16.66 -5.68 5.58
C GLN A 100 -17.86 -4.73 5.42
N GLU A 101 -17.84 -3.58 6.10
CA GLU A 101 -18.93 -2.59 6.09
C GLU A 101 -18.75 -1.50 5.03
N LEU A 102 -17.53 -1.32 4.53
CA LEU A 102 -17.25 -0.35 3.47
C LEU A 102 -17.84 -0.84 2.15
N ASP A 103 -18.83 -0.11 1.64
CA ASP A 103 -19.30 -0.30 0.27
C ASP A 103 -18.23 0.20 -0.70
N LEU A 104 -17.67 -0.73 -1.47
CA LEU A 104 -16.66 -0.42 -2.48
C LEU A 104 -17.28 -0.05 -3.83
N ASN A 105 -18.60 0.09 -3.89
CA ASN A 105 -19.26 0.59 -5.09
C ASN A 105 -18.77 2.02 -5.39
N PRO A 106 -18.16 2.27 -6.54
CA PRO A 106 -17.64 3.60 -6.90
C PRO A 106 -18.70 4.70 -6.96
N ASN A 107 -19.98 4.34 -7.03
CA ASN A 107 -21.08 5.30 -7.19
C ASN A 107 -21.63 5.88 -5.87
N SER A 108 -21.04 5.55 -4.70
CA SER A 108 -21.63 5.85 -3.39
C SER A 108 -20.93 6.92 -2.55
N TYR A 109 -19.81 7.50 -2.99
CA TYR A 109 -19.04 8.46 -2.18
C TYR A 109 -18.44 9.62 -2.99
N ASN A 110 -18.15 10.74 -2.31
CA ASN A 110 -17.54 11.92 -2.90
C ASN A 110 -16.12 11.61 -3.40
N GLU A 111 -15.76 12.26 -4.51
CA GLU A 111 -14.61 11.97 -5.35
C GLU A 111 -13.33 12.66 -4.83
N TYR A 112 -12.27 11.89 -4.52
CA TYR A 112 -10.93 12.44 -4.34
C TYR A 112 -10.24 12.54 -5.69
N ASN A 113 -9.99 13.78 -6.13
CA ASN A 113 -9.48 14.06 -7.46
C ASN A 113 -7.94 14.02 -7.46
N ALA A 114 -7.38 12.82 -7.63
CA ALA A 114 -5.95 12.60 -7.88
C ALA A 114 -5.64 12.62 -9.39
N GLY A 115 -6.19 13.60 -10.12
CA GLY A 115 -5.80 13.99 -11.48
C GLY A 115 -6.08 13.00 -12.63
N TRP A 116 -6.19 11.68 -12.40
CA TRP A 116 -6.38 10.67 -13.48
C TRP A 116 -7.17 9.41 -13.09
N LEU A 117 -7.46 9.22 -11.80
CA LEU A 117 -8.35 8.18 -11.26
C LEU A 117 -9.19 8.84 -10.17
N ASP A 118 -10.51 8.87 -10.36
CA ASP A 118 -11.44 9.29 -9.33
C ASP A 118 -11.54 8.14 -8.32
N ILE A 119 -10.86 8.30 -7.18
CA ILE A 119 -10.84 7.31 -6.12
C ILE A 119 -11.75 7.81 -5.00
N PRO A 120 -12.86 7.12 -4.69
CA PRO A 120 -13.74 7.56 -3.61
C PRO A 120 -13.04 7.48 -2.24
N ASP A 121 -13.40 8.36 -1.31
CA ASP A 121 -12.81 8.37 0.06
C ASP A 121 -12.94 7.00 0.76
N ALA A 122 -14.05 6.29 0.55
CA ALA A 122 -14.28 4.93 1.06
C ALA A 122 -13.24 3.93 0.55
N THR A 123 -12.86 4.04 -0.72
CA THR A 123 -11.79 3.24 -1.32
C THR A 123 -10.45 3.55 -0.68
N LEU A 124 -10.12 4.84 -0.51
CA LEU A 124 -8.86 5.24 0.10
C LEU A 124 -8.78 4.78 1.56
N LEU A 125 -9.90 4.81 2.30
CA LEU A 125 -9.96 4.30 3.66
C LEU A 125 -9.74 2.79 3.68
N TYR A 126 -10.41 2.05 2.78
CA TYR A 126 -10.25 0.60 2.66
C TYR A 126 -8.78 0.23 2.41
N ILE A 127 -8.15 0.89 1.44
CA ILE A 127 -6.72 0.69 1.12
C ILE A 127 -5.85 0.97 2.35
N SER A 128 -6.09 2.09 3.04
CA SER A 128 -5.28 2.51 4.19
C SER A 128 -5.41 1.52 5.36
N ILE A 129 -6.61 1.01 5.63
CA ILE A 129 -6.84 -0.04 6.63
C ILE A 129 -6.12 -1.34 6.22
N CYS A 130 -6.20 -1.74 4.95
CA CYS A 130 -5.44 -2.90 4.46
C CYS A 130 -3.93 -2.73 4.64
N GLN A 131 -3.39 -1.53 4.38
CA GLN A 131 -1.98 -1.22 4.56
C GLN A 131 -1.57 -1.31 6.04
N LEU A 132 -2.43 -0.87 6.97
CA LEU A 132 -2.18 -0.98 8.40
C LEU A 132 -2.21 -2.44 8.90
N ILE A 133 -3.11 -3.27 8.36
CA ILE A 133 -3.13 -4.71 8.66
C ILE A 133 -1.85 -5.38 8.11
N ASP A 134 -1.47 -5.11 6.86
CA ASP A 134 -0.23 -5.65 6.25
C ASP A 134 1.02 -5.18 7.01
N PHE A 135 1.04 -3.92 7.48
CA PHE A 135 2.09 -3.41 8.35
C PHE A 135 2.20 -4.21 9.65
N THR A 136 1.07 -4.52 10.28
CA THR A 136 1.01 -5.31 11.52
C THR A 136 1.55 -6.73 11.29
N GLU A 137 1.12 -7.39 10.22
CA GLU A 137 1.55 -8.75 9.85
C GLU A 137 3.06 -8.83 9.59
N ARG A 138 3.61 -7.83 8.89
CA ARG A 138 5.03 -7.83 8.51
C ARG A 138 5.98 -7.45 9.64
N ASN A 139 5.59 -6.50 10.48
CA ASN A 139 6.53 -5.82 11.38
C ASN A 139 6.36 -6.20 12.86
N ILE A 140 5.26 -6.85 13.24
CA ILE A 140 4.94 -7.10 14.66
C ILE A 140 4.88 -8.60 14.95
N PHE A 141 3.88 -9.29 14.40
CA PHE A 141 3.71 -10.73 14.61
C PHE A 141 2.97 -11.37 13.43
N ARG A 142 3.70 -12.15 12.63
CA ARG A 142 3.22 -12.69 11.35
C ARG A 142 1.95 -13.55 11.43
N GLY A 143 1.67 -14.17 12.58
CA GLY A 143 0.51 -15.06 12.75
C GLY A 143 -0.76 -14.40 13.30
N ILE A 144 -0.69 -13.16 13.82
CA ILE A 144 -1.80 -12.60 14.62
C ILE A 144 -2.96 -12.20 13.73
N VAL A 145 -2.65 -11.65 12.55
CA VAL A 145 -3.65 -11.31 11.55
C VAL A 145 -4.32 -12.57 11.04
N GLU A 146 -3.55 -13.63 10.77
CA GLU A 146 -4.11 -14.90 10.27
C GLU A 146 -5.07 -15.54 11.27
N GLU A 147 -4.70 -15.51 12.55
CA GLU A 147 -5.50 -16.03 13.64
C GLU A 147 -6.82 -15.25 13.77
N VAL A 148 -6.75 -13.91 13.78
CA VAL A 148 -7.94 -13.06 13.89
C VAL A 148 -8.85 -13.24 12.68
N GLU A 149 -8.31 -13.27 11.45
CA GLU A 149 -9.12 -13.49 10.25
C GLU A 149 -9.84 -14.83 10.29
N ALA A 150 -9.19 -15.89 10.79
CA ALA A 150 -9.83 -17.20 10.94
C ALA A 150 -10.94 -17.21 12.02
N GLU A 151 -10.82 -16.36 13.03
CA GLU A 151 -11.82 -16.17 14.09
C GLU A 151 -13.01 -15.31 13.60
N THR A 152 -12.76 -14.27 12.81
CA THR A 152 -13.75 -13.25 12.41
C THR A 152 -14.45 -13.55 11.08
N ILE A 153 -13.77 -14.18 10.11
CA ILE A 153 -14.31 -14.38 8.75
C ILE A 153 -14.92 -15.78 8.61
N HIS A 154 -16.25 -15.86 8.71
CA HIS A 154 -16.99 -17.11 8.57
C HIS A 154 -17.19 -17.50 7.09
N GLY A 155 -16.30 -18.35 6.58
CA GLY A 155 -16.30 -18.79 5.19
C GLY A 155 -15.66 -17.77 4.24
N GLY A 156 -15.00 -18.25 3.18
CA GLY A 156 -14.36 -17.35 2.21
C GLY A 156 -13.08 -16.66 2.71
N LEU A 157 -12.44 -17.14 3.79
CA LEU A 157 -11.17 -16.61 4.31
C LEU A 157 -10.10 -16.47 3.21
N GLY A 158 -9.89 -17.52 2.40
CA GLY A 158 -8.94 -17.49 1.30
C GLY A 158 -9.28 -16.43 0.24
N TRP A 159 -10.57 -16.22 -0.02
CA TRP A 159 -11.05 -15.19 -0.94
C TRP A 159 -10.83 -13.78 -0.39
N SER A 160 -11.18 -13.52 0.87
CA SER A 160 -11.00 -12.21 1.51
C SER A 160 -9.52 -11.81 1.62
N ARG A 161 -8.64 -12.76 1.95
CA ARG A 161 -7.18 -12.51 1.94
C ARG A 161 -6.66 -12.23 0.54
N ALA A 162 -7.09 -12.99 -0.46
CA ALA A 162 -6.71 -12.74 -1.85
C ALA A 162 -7.20 -11.36 -2.31
N GLN A 163 -8.42 -10.96 -1.95
CA GLN A 163 -8.98 -9.65 -2.26
C GLN A 163 -8.14 -8.52 -1.66
N ARG A 164 -7.78 -8.59 -0.38
CA ARG A 164 -6.91 -7.54 0.22
C ARG A 164 -5.55 -7.47 -0.46
N GLN A 165 -4.92 -8.61 -0.75
CA GLN A 165 -3.60 -8.62 -1.39
C GLN A 165 -3.67 -8.05 -2.81
N ALA A 166 -4.72 -8.39 -3.57
CA ALA A 166 -4.99 -7.80 -4.87
C ALA A 166 -5.16 -6.27 -4.79
N ILE A 167 -5.86 -5.78 -3.78
CA ILE A 167 -6.08 -4.35 -3.54
C ILE A 167 -4.75 -3.65 -3.18
N LEU A 168 -3.94 -4.25 -2.31
CA LEU A 168 -2.62 -3.72 -1.95
C LEU A 168 -1.70 -3.63 -3.15
N SER A 169 -1.65 -4.66 -3.99
CA SER A 169 -0.88 -4.63 -5.25
C SER A 169 -1.42 -3.57 -6.22
N SER A 170 -2.74 -3.47 -6.38
CA SER A 170 -3.36 -2.44 -7.23
C SER A 170 -3.01 -1.03 -6.76
N SER A 171 -3.09 -0.77 -5.45
CA SER A 171 -2.77 0.53 -4.85
C SER A 171 -1.31 0.90 -5.08
N LYS A 172 -0.38 -0.03 -4.90
CA LYS A 172 1.05 0.23 -5.16
C LYS A 172 1.32 0.54 -6.63
N LEU A 173 0.64 -0.13 -7.56
CA LEU A 173 0.77 0.18 -8.98
C LEU A 173 0.30 1.61 -9.27
N VAL A 174 -0.80 2.06 -8.67
CA VAL A 174 -1.25 3.46 -8.77
C VAL A 174 -0.22 4.44 -8.17
N GLU A 175 0.36 4.13 -7.01
CA GLU A 175 1.41 4.95 -6.40
C GLU A 175 2.65 5.07 -7.32
N TYR A 176 3.09 3.95 -7.91
CA TYR A 176 4.21 3.96 -8.86
C TYR A 176 3.89 4.73 -10.14
N MET A 177 2.66 4.67 -10.64
CA MET A 177 2.23 5.50 -11.76
C MET A 177 2.29 7.00 -11.42
N GLY A 178 1.79 7.39 -10.24
CA GLY A 178 1.86 8.76 -9.77
C GLY A 178 3.31 9.26 -9.68
N PHE A 179 4.19 8.44 -9.09
CA PHE A 179 5.62 8.73 -9.03
C PHE A 179 6.26 8.85 -10.43
N ALA A 180 5.94 7.92 -11.34
CA ALA A 180 6.44 7.95 -12.71
C ALA A 180 6.03 9.25 -13.43
N ASN A 181 4.79 9.70 -13.26
CA ASN A 181 4.31 10.95 -13.83
C ASN A 181 5.05 12.17 -13.24
N THR A 182 5.23 12.23 -11.92
CA THR A 182 6.01 13.29 -11.27
C THR A 182 7.46 13.32 -11.78
N LEU A 183 8.09 12.15 -11.90
CA LEU A 183 9.45 12.04 -12.41
C LEU A 183 9.56 12.51 -13.87
N VAL A 184 8.61 12.13 -14.72
CA VAL A 184 8.54 12.60 -16.11
C VAL A 184 8.44 14.12 -16.16
N ASN A 185 7.54 14.71 -15.40
CA ASN A 185 7.37 16.17 -15.37
C ASN A 185 8.65 16.87 -14.92
N LEU A 186 9.31 16.37 -13.87
CA LEU A 186 10.58 16.90 -13.37
C LEU A 186 11.73 16.77 -14.39
N ILE A 187 11.71 15.77 -15.27
CA ILE A 187 12.74 15.59 -16.31
C ILE A 187 12.49 16.49 -17.52
N LEU A 188 11.21 16.67 -17.87
CA LEU A 188 10.79 17.54 -18.97
C LEU A 188 10.91 19.01 -18.61
N ASP A 189 10.77 19.33 -17.34
CA ASP A 189 11.04 20.67 -16.82
C ASP A 189 12.55 20.96 -16.93
N GLU A 190 12.90 21.83 -17.87
CA GLU A 190 14.30 22.12 -18.19
C GLU A 190 14.96 23.07 -17.18
N GLU A 191 14.18 23.64 -16.25
CA GLU A 191 14.68 24.59 -15.23
C GLU A 191 15.74 23.95 -14.32
N ASP A 192 15.63 22.65 -14.05
CA ASP A 192 16.47 21.91 -13.09
C ASP A 192 17.57 21.06 -13.74
N LYS A 193 17.99 21.36 -14.97
CA LYS A 193 18.98 20.55 -15.73
C LYS A 193 20.26 20.24 -14.96
N ILE A 194 20.79 21.20 -14.18
CA ILE A 194 21.99 21.00 -13.36
C ILE A 194 21.75 20.00 -12.22
N TYR A 195 20.56 20.05 -11.60
CA TYR A 195 20.18 19.12 -10.53
C TYR A 195 20.02 17.70 -11.09
N LEU A 196 19.36 17.56 -12.24
CA LEU A 196 19.16 16.28 -12.93
C LEU A 196 20.50 15.62 -13.29
N GLU A 197 21.44 16.35 -13.87
CA GLU A 197 22.75 15.80 -14.24
C GLU A 197 23.56 15.37 -13.02
N LYS A 198 23.55 16.17 -11.94
CA LYS A 198 24.22 15.81 -10.67
C LYS A 198 23.67 14.53 -10.05
N ASN A 199 22.37 14.25 -10.23
CA ASN A 199 21.69 13.11 -9.63
C ASN A 199 21.43 11.95 -10.60
N LYS A 200 21.99 12.00 -11.82
CA LYS A 200 21.75 11.03 -12.91
C LYS A 200 21.89 9.57 -12.48
N ALA A 201 22.95 9.23 -11.74
CA ALA A 201 23.18 7.85 -11.29
C ALA A 201 22.12 7.37 -10.28
N TYR A 202 21.71 8.26 -9.37
CA TYR A 202 20.65 7.97 -8.40
C TYR A 202 19.30 7.78 -9.09
N LEU A 203 18.94 8.69 -10.01
CA LEU A 203 17.71 8.59 -10.80
C LEU A 203 17.67 7.28 -11.60
N LYS A 204 18.78 6.92 -12.28
CA LYS A 204 18.91 5.64 -12.98
C LYS A 204 18.62 4.45 -12.06
N SER A 205 19.30 4.38 -10.92
CA SER A 205 19.13 3.28 -9.96
C SER A 205 17.69 3.20 -9.47
N LYS A 206 17.07 4.33 -9.15
CA LYS A 206 15.70 4.37 -8.63
C LYS A 206 14.67 3.96 -9.68
N THR A 207 14.81 4.39 -10.93
CA THR A 207 13.93 3.91 -12.00
C THR A 207 14.02 2.40 -12.16
N GLN A 208 15.23 1.81 -12.11
CA GLN A 208 15.41 0.36 -12.20
C GLN A 208 14.76 -0.37 -11.02
N ASP A 209 14.90 0.15 -9.81
CA ASP A 209 14.22 -0.38 -8.62
C ASP A 209 12.70 -0.35 -8.80
N TYR A 210 12.14 0.80 -9.19
CA TYR A 210 10.70 0.97 -9.36
C TYR A 210 10.12 0.02 -10.39
N ALA A 211 10.76 -0.15 -11.55
CA ALA A 211 10.21 -1.06 -12.56
C ALA A 211 10.25 -2.52 -12.13
N ARG A 212 11.29 -2.93 -11.39
CA ARG A 212 11.33 -4.28 -10.80
C ARG A 212 10.21 -4.46 -9.78
N GLU A 213 9.96 -3.47 -8.94
CA GLU A 213 8.87 -3.49 -7.95
C GLU A 213 7.49 -3.54 -8.62
N ILE A 214 7.26 -2.73 -9.65
CA ILE A 214 6.02 -2.76 -10.45
C ILE A 214 5.77 -4.16 -11.01
N ASN A 215 6.77 -4.77 -11.65
CA ASN A 215 6.59 -6.10 -12.24
C ASN A 215 6.24 -7.16 -11.20
N GLN A 216 6.84 -7.08 -10.01
CA GLN A 216 6.46 -7.95 -8.91
C GLN A 216 5.01 -7.72 -8.50
N GLU A 217 4.56 -6.47 -8.40
CA GLU A 217 3.17 -6.16 -8.05
C GLU A 217 2.18 -6.57 -9.15
N ILE A 218 2.53 -6.48 -10.44
CA ILE A 218 1.70 -7.02 -11.55
C ILE A 218 1.53 -8.54 -11.41
N ILE A 219 2.62 -9.27 -11.11
CA ILE A 219 2.57 -10.72 -10.92
C ILE A 219 1.69 -11.08 -9.71
N GLN A 220 1.86 -10.37 -8.58
CA GLN A 220 1.01 -10.58 -7.40
C GLN A 220 -0.45 -10.26 -7.71
N LEU A 221 -0.72 -9.16 -8.41
CA LEU A 221 -2.05 -8.77 -8.79
C LEU A 221 -2.75 -9.89 -9.58
N LYS A 222 -2.13 -10.37 -10.67
CA LYS A 222 -2.68 -11.46 -11.50
C LYS A 222 -2.97 -12.70 -10.65
N LYS A 223 -2.00 -13.13 -9.85
CA LYS A 223 -2.13 -14.30 -8.97
C LYS A 223 -3.32 -14.19 -8.01
N PHE A 224 -3.52 -13.03 -7.37
CA PHE A 224 -4.61 -12.88 -6.40
C PHE A 224 -5.95 -12.66 -7.08
N TYR A 225 -5.99 -11.98 -8.23
CA TYR A 225 -7.21 -11.85 -9.02
C TYR A 225 -7.74 -13.18 -9.54
N GLU A 226 -6.86 -14.10 -9.95
CA GLU A 226 -7.24 -15.48 -10.30
C GLU A 226 -7.99 -16.19 -9.17
N VAL A 227 -7.64 -15.91 -7.91
CA VAL A 227 -8.30 -16.49 -6.72
C VAL A 227 -9.61 -15.77 -6.39
N VAL A 228 -9.67 -14.45 -6.59
CA VAL A 228 -10.86 -13.64 -6.29
C VAL A 228 -11.97 -13.91 -7.31
N GLY A 229 -11.62 -14.20 -8.57
CA GLY A 229 -12.58 -14.52 -9.62
C GLY A 229 -13.49 -13.36 -10.05
N VAL A 230 -13.06 -12.12 -9.81
CA VAL A 230 -13.76 -10.88 -10.19
C VAL A 230 -12.89 -10.12 -11.19
N ASP A 231 -13.44 -9.76 -12.34
CA ASP A 231 -12.66 -9.12 -13.42
C ASP A 231 -12.44 -7.61 -13.22
N GLN A 232 -12.94 -7.04 -12.13
CA GLN A 232 -12.85 -5.60 -11.85
C GLN A 232 -11.92 -5.27 -10.68
N THR A 233 -11.12 -4.23 -10.90
CA THR A 233 -10.37 -3.54 -9.86
C THR A 233 -11.29 -2.74 -8.96
N LEU A 234 -10.82 -2.47 -7.75
CA LEU A 234 -11.48 -1.57 -6.80
C LEU A 234 -11.56 -0.12 -7.33
N PHE A 235 -10.87 0.17 -8.44
CA PHE A 235 -10.96 1.41 -9.20
C PHE A 235 -11.97 1.37 -10.35
N SER A 236 -12.88 0.39 -10.34
CA SER A 236 -13.96 0.25 -11.34
C SER A 236 -13.49 0.06 -12.78
N LYS A 237 -12.24 -0.37 -12.94
CA LYS A 237 -11.66 -0.75 -14.23
C LYS A 237 -11.52 -2.26 -14.29
N ASP A 238 -11.80 -2.83 -15.45
CA ASP A 238 -11.40 -4.21 -15.75
C ASP A 238 -9.89 -4.39 -15.48
N VAL A 239 -9.49 -5.54 -14.95
CA VAL A 239 -8.11 -5.82 -14.51
C VAL A 239 -7.12 -5.72 -15.66
N ASN A 240 -7.45 -6.23 -16.83
CA ASN A 240 -6.57 -6.15 -18.00
C ASN A 240 -6.45 -4.69 -18.47
N THR A 241 -7.58 -3.98 -18.53
CA THR A 241 -7.61 -2.55 -18.86
C THR A 241 -6.78 -1.72 -17.87
N PHE A 242 -6.85 -2.04 -16.57
CA PHE A 242 -6.03 -1.39 -15.54
C PHE A 242 -4.54 -1.66 -15.76
N LEU A 243 -4.18 -2.93 -16.00
CA LEU A 243 -2.79 -3.33 -16.26
C LEU A 243 -2.23 -2.68 -17.54
N ASP A 244 -3.01 -2.60 -18.62
CA ASP A 244 -2.61 -1.95 -19.86
C ASP A 244 -2.28 -0.46 -19.63
N ILE A 245 -3.11 0.22 -18.84
CA ILE A 245 -2.88 1.62 -18.47
C ILE A 245 -1.60 1.77 -17.64
N VAL A 246 -1.43 0.93 -16.62
CA VAL A 246 -0.23 0.92 -15.75
C VAL A 246 1.03 0.73 -16.60
N THR A 247 1.04 -0.31 -17.44
CA THR A 247 2.18 -0.68 -18.29
C THR A 247 2.50 0.42 -19.31
N SER A 248 1.49 0.99 -19.97
CA SER A 248 1.68 2.09 -20.93
C SER A 248 2.30 3.36 -20.30
N GLN A 249 1.88 3.71 -19.08
CA GLN A 249 2.43 4.88 -18.38
C GLN A 249 3.90 4.67 -18.00
N ILE A 250 4.23 3.47 -17.54
CA ILE A 250 5.60 3.11 -17.15
C ILE A 250 6.50 3.06 -18.37
N ASP A 251 6.05 2.46 -19.48
CA ASP A 251 6.78 2.46 -20.75
C ASP A 251 7.05 3.88 -21.25
N THR A 252 6.13 4.81 -21.02
CA THR A 252 6.32 6.22 -21.38
C THR A 252 7.40 6.87 -20.52
N CYS A 253 7.36 6.65 -19.21
CA CYS A 253 8.38 7.14 -18.28
C CYS A 253 9.78 6.59 -18.62
N ILE A 254 9.88 5.28 -18.86
CA ILE A 254 11.13 4.62 -19.27
C ILE A 254 11.66 5.26 -20.55
N ARG A 255 10.84 5.40 -21.60
CA ARG A 255 11.27 5.97 -22.89
C ARG A 255 11.79 7.41 -22.75
N ILE A 256 11.16 8.23 -21.91
CA ILE A 256 11.61 9.61 -21.64
C ILE A 256 12.96 9.60 -20.93
N LEU A 257 13.12 8.73 -19.94
CA LEU A 257 14.39 8.54 -19.21
C LEU A 257 15.52 8.05 -20.12
N GLU A 258 15.26 7.03 -20.95
CA GLU A 258 16.23 6.51 -21.94
C GLU A 258 16.68 7.62 -22.88
N LYS A 259 15.73 8.40 -23.42
CA LYS A 259 16.02 9.50 -24.35
C LYS A 259 16.83 10.62 -23.70
N ARG A 260 16.50 11.02 -22.46
CA ARG A 260 17.17 12.15 -21.80
C ARG A 260 18.55 11.78 -21.26
N PHE A 261 18.70 10.57 -20.72
CA PHE A 261 19.92 10.17 -20.03
C PHE A 261 20.82 9.22 -20.83
N GLY A 262 20.37 8.73 -22.00
CA GLY A 262 21.14 7.80 -22.85
C GLY A 262 21.35 6.45 -22.19
N ILE A 263 20.41 6.01 -21.35
CA ILE A 263 20.51 4.77 -20.59
C ILE A 263 19.75 3.69 -21.35
N GLU A 264 20.40 2.60 -21.74
CA GLU A 264 19.70 1.41 -22.21
C GLU A 264 19.10 0.69 -20.99
N LEU A 265 17.78 0.69 -20.87
CA LEU A 265 17.06 -0.01 -19.80
C LEU A 265 16.58 -1.37 -20.32
N LEU A 266 17.52 -2.15 -20.84
CA LEU A 266 17.31 -3.41 -21.58
C LEU A 266 16.54 -4.47 -20.78
N ASP A 267 16.59 -4.44 -19.45
CA ASP A 267 15.83 -5.37 -18.60
C ASP A 267 14.34 -5.02 -18.47
N MET A 268 13.92 -3.81 -18.84
CA MET A 268 12.53 -3.36 -18.65
C MET A 268 11.62 -3.61 -19.84
N ARG A 269 12.16 -3.55 -21.07
CA ARG A 269 11.37 -3.79 -22.29
C ARG A 269 10.92 -5.26 -22.44
N GLY A 270 11.65 -6.19 -21.83
CA GLY A 270 11.26 -7.60 -21.78
C GLY A 270 10.12 -7.88 -20.78
N LEU A 271 9.78 -6.93 -19.91
CA LEU A 271 8.79 -7.10 -18.85
C LEU A 271 7.42 -6.48 -19.20
N THR A 272 7.39 -5.55 -20.15
CA THR A 272 6.14 -4.95 -20.70
C THR A 272 5.68 -5.61 -22.01
N ALA A 273 6.53 -6.43 -22.64
CA ALA A 273 6.24 -7.14 -23.88
C ALA A 273 5.32 -8.37 -23.70
N ASP A 274 5.23 -8.95 -22.50
CA ASP A 274 4.39 -10.12 -22.20
C ASP A 274 2.93 -9.73 -21.86
N HIS A 275 2.43 -8.63 -22.43
CA HIS A 275 1.02 -8.20 -22.34
C HIS A 275 0.28 -8.35 -23.68
N ILE A 276 0.70 -9.31 -24.50
CA ILE A 276 -0.08 -9.86 -25.63
C ILE A 276 -0.38 -11.33 -25.33
#